data_AF-A0A6A6E4M0-F1
#
_entry.id   AF-A0A6A6E4M0-F1
#
_cell.length_a   1.000
_cell.length_b   1.000
_cell.length_c   1.000
_cell.angle_alpha   90.00
_cell.angle_beta   90.00
_cell.angle_gamma   90.00
#
_symmetry.space_group_name_H-M   'P 1'
#
loop_
_entity.id
_entity.type
_entity.pdbx_description
1 polymer ?
#
loop_
_entity_poly.entity_id
_entity_poly.type
_entity_poly.pdbx_seq_one_letter_code
_entity_poly.pdbx_strand_id
1 'polypeptide(L)'
;MMSVTRKEFLKVERIVQSLSAERLERAREELKASGKTTDGDVNQVLRSLSLYGFRQPMSRELRLSMRRKIKSLIIREGIPAIWFTLNPNDITNPVKLRLTAYRLREPEEAEAFLTSLDASYKRVRLAISDPLSSALFFHREISMFFKYYVKVGDSSVFGRISQYFGAVETNERGALHLHGLLWLHGNMYLNPLLKDVEDEGGGSYRDRVIQYVDSVFTEDLDQEAFYAVQAERTVTSDVSLMLRNREQFSTAFEEEANFCAGVTQVHTHSPTCVKYSFSRPERTRNLCRFKAPWRLVEKTAFKEGGVLEIRRNHNMVNRWNKAF
;
A
#
# COMPACT_ATOMS: atom_id res chain seq x y z
N MET A 1 -9.75 22.97 20.49
CA MET A 1 -8.60 23.70 21.08
C MET A 1 -8.03 24.61 19.98
N MET A 2 -7.87 25.92 20.22
CA MET A 2 -7.38 26.92 19.23
C MET A 2 -6.07 27.55 19.75
N SER A 3 -5.04 27.62 18.89
CA SER A 3 -3.74 28.16 19.29
C SER A 3 -3.64 29.55 18.69
N VAL A 4 -3.51 30.55 19.55
CA VAL A 4 -3.52 31.95 19.14
C VAL A 4 -2.41 32.66 19.89
N THR A 5 -1.69 33.55 19.21
CA THR A 5 -0.71 34.39 19.90
C THR A 5 -1.43 35.28 20.91
N ARG A 6 -0.77 35.64 22.03
CA ARG A 6 -1.38 36.48 23.07
C ARG A 6 -1.94 37.80 22.52
N LYS A 7 -1.29 38.35 21.49
CA LYS A 7 -1.72 39.58 20.78
C LYS A 7 -2.99 39.38 19.97
N GLU A 8 -3.19 38.20 19.37
CA GLU A 8 -4.34 37.91 18.51
C GLU A 8 -5.54 37.32 19.27
N PHE A 9 -5.36 36.91 20.54
CA PHE A 9 -6.40 36.25 21.34
C PHE A 9 -7.71 37.04 21.37
N LEU A 10 -7.67 38.32 21.77
CA LEU A 10 -8.86 39.17 21.86
C LEU A 10 -9.57 39.38 20.52
N LYS A 11 -8.84 39.30 19.41
CA LYS A 11 -9.41 39.40 18.06
C LYS A 11 -10.13 38.09 17.71
N VAL A 12 -9.48 36.96 17.93
CA VAL A 12 -10.05 35.63 17.64
C VAL A 12 -11.24 35.32 18.54
N GLU A 13 -11.19 35.71 19.82
CA GLU A 13 -12.31 35.58 20.75
C GLU A 13 -13.56 36.33 20.25
N ARG A 14 -13.41 37.60 19.88
CA ARG A 14 -14.51 38.40 19.30
C ARG A 14 -15.04 37.79 18.01
N ILE A 15 -14.16 37.27 17.16
CA ILE A 15 -14.57 36.57 15.94
C ILE A 15 -15.40 35.34 16.28
N VAL A 16 -14.92 34.48 17.18
CA VAL A 16 -15.63 33.24 17.55
C VAL A 16 -17.00 33.56 18.16
N GLN A 17 -17.10 34.60 18.97
CA GLN A 17 -18.37 35.05 19.55
C GLN A 17 -19.34 35.65 18.51
N SER A 18 -18.84 36.19 17.39
CA SER A 18 -19.66 36.81 16.34
C SER A 18 -20.08 35.85 15.22
N LEU A 19 -19.57 34.60 15.21
CA LEU A 19 -19.92 33.60 14.20
C LEU A 19 -21.29 33.00 14.50
N SER A 20 -22.28 33.30 13.65
CA SER A 20 -23.60 32.65 13.68
C SER A 20 -23.61 31.33 12.91
N ALA A 21 -24.60 30.48 13.21
CA ALA A 21 -24.80 29.22 12.49
C ALA A 21 -25.05 29.45 10.98
N GLU A 22 -25.82 30.48 10.59
CA GLU A 22 -26.06 30.72 9.15
C GLU A 22 -24.79 31.19 8.44
N ARG A 23 -23.95 31.97 9.11
CA ARG A 23 -22.66 32.43 8.57
C ARG A 23 -21.71 31.25 8.33
N LEU A 24 -21.64 30.33 9.29
CA LEU A 24 -20.86 29.10 9.16
C LEU A 24 -21.41 28.19 8.05
N GLU A 25 -22.72 28.07 7.92
CA GLU A 25 -23.34 27.25 6.88
C GLU A 25 -23.08 27.80 5.47
N ARG A 26 -23.16 29.13 5.29
CA ARG A 26 -22.75 29.77 4.01
C ARG A 26 -21.29 29.48 3.69
N ALA A 27 -20.39 29.68 4.66
CA ALA A 27 -18.98 29.40 4.47
C ALA A 27 -18.72 27.92 4.15
N ARG A 28 -19.49 27.00 4.74
CA ARG A 28 -19.43 25.56 4.44
C ARG A 28 -19.78 25.27 2.98
N GLU A 29 -20.86 25.85 2.48
CA GLU A 29 -21.28 25.65 1.09
C GLU A 29 -20.27 26.25 0.09
N GLU A 30 -19.73 27.43 0.38
CA GLU A 30 -18.63 28.02 -0.42
C GLU A 30 -17.38 27.10 -0.45
N LEU A 31 -16.99 26.58 0.72
CA LEU A 31 -15.85 25.67 0.86
C LEU A 31 -16.08 24.34 0.12
N LYS A 32 -17.29 23.80 0.14
CA LYS A 32 -17.63 22.59 -0.63
C LYS A 32 -17.57 22.85 -2.14
N ALA A 33 -18.08 23.99 -2.59
CA ALA A 33 -18.14 24.32 -4.01
C ALA A 33 -16.78 24.71 -4.61
N SER A 34 -15.97 25.45 -3.85
CA SER A 34 -14.75 26.10 -4.39
C SER A 34 -13.46 25.80 -3.61
N GLY A 35 -13.55 25.14 -2.46
CA GLY A 35 -12.42 24.93 -1.55
C GLY A 35 -11.96 26.20 -0.82
N LYS A 36 -12.67 27.33 -0.97
CA LYS A 36 -12.39 28.62 -0.34
C LYS A 36 -13.68 29.23 0.21
N THR A 37 -13.55 30.13 1.18
CA THR A 37 -14.64 31.00 1.62
C THR A 37 -14.21 32.46 1.50
N THR A 38 -15.16 33.32 1.13
CA THR A 38 -14.96 34.77 1.09
C THR A 38 -14.98 35.40 2.49
N ASP A 39 -15.43 34.64 3.49
CA ASP A 39 -15.55 35.09 4.86
C ASP A 39 -14.19 35.20 5.56
N GLY A 40 -13.73 36.44 5.77
CA GLY A 40 -12.42 36.73 6.39
C GLY A 40 -12.30 36.23 7.83
N ASP A 41 -13.39 36.24 8.59
CA ASP A 41 -13.38 35.83 9.99
C ASP A 41 -13.32 34.31 10.10
N VAL A 42 -14.10 33.59 9.28
CA VAL A 42 -14.01 32.12 9.17
C VAL A 42 -12.60 31.72 8.73
N ASN A 43 -12.01 32.41 7.75
CA ASN A 43 -10.63 32.18 7.35
C ASN A 43 -9.63 32.39 8.51
N GLN A 44 -9.82 33.41 9.35
CA GLN A 44 -8.97 33.66 10.51
C GLN A 44 -9.09 32.54 11.56
N VAL A 45 -10.29 32.01 11.79
CA VAL A 45 -10.51 30.87 12.68
C VAL A 45 -9.85 29.60 12.12
N LEU A 46 -10.03 29.31 10.83
CA LEU A 46 -9.40 28.16 10.17
C LEU A 46 -7.87 28.22 10.26
N ARG A 47 -7.26 29.40 10.11
CA ARG A 47 -5.81 29.58 10.32
C ARG A 47 -5.40 29.26 11.76
N SER A 48 -6.17 29.73 12.73
CA SER A 48 -5.91 29.46 14.16
C SER A 48 -6.06 27.98 14.51
N LEU A 49 -6.94 27.25 13.82
CA LEU A 49 -7.10 25.80 13.94
C LEU A 49 -5.99 25.01 13.22
N SER A 50 -5.49 25.52 12.09
CA SER A 50 -4.42 24.86 11.32
C SER A 50 -3.15 24.64 12.17
N LEU A 51 -2.89 25.52 13.14
CA LEU A 51 -1.80 25.35 14.10
C LEU A 51 -1.93 24.07 14.93
N TYR A 52 -3.12 23.52 15.16
CA TYR A 52 -3.27 22.21 15.80
C TYR A 52 -3.39 21.06 14.82
N GLY A 53 -3.59 21.35 13.53
CA GLY A 53 -3.72 20.35 12.48
C GLY A 53 -2.58 19.34 12.53
N PHE A 54 -1.34 19.74 12.84
CA PHE A 54 -0.21 18.81 12.91
C PHE A 54 -0.34 17.69 13.96
N ARG A 55 -1.14 17.89 15.02
CA ARG A 55 -1.43 16.86 16.03
C ARG A 55 -2.62 16.00 15.67
N GLN A 56 -3.47 16.48 14.76
CA GLN A 56 -4.64 15.75 14.31
C GLN A 56 -4.22 14.72 13.26
N PRO A 57 -4.44 13.41 13.52
CA PRO A 57 -4.19 12.38 12.51
C PRO A 57 -4.94 12.70 11.21
N MET A 58 -4.30 12.42 10.08
CA MET A 58 -4.86 12.59 8.72
C MET A 58 -5.22 14.03 8.31
N SER A 59 -4.84 15.04 9.10
CA SER A 59 -5.04 16.44 8.75
C SER A 59 -4.20 16.86 7.53
N ARG A 60 -4.55 17.99 6.92
CA ARG A 60 -3.76 18.59 5.84
C ARG A 60 -2.36 18.98 6.34
N GLU A 61 -2.28 19.53 7.54
CA GLU A 61 -1.03 20.03 8.12
C GLU A 61 -0.07 18.90 8.48
N LEU A 62 -0.59 17.75 8.95
CA LEU A 62 0.20 16.55 9.15
C LEU A 62 0.80 16.06 7.82
N ARG A 63 0.03 16.03 6.73
CA ARG A 63 0.55 15.68 5.39
C ARG A 63 1.64 16.64 4.91
N LEU A 64 1.51 17.94 5.18
CA LEU A 64 2.57 18.92 4.88
C LEU A 64 3.84 18.65 5.69
N SER A 65 3.71 18.27 6.96
CA SER A 65 4.84 17.87 7.81
C SER A 65 5.50 16.59 7.29
N MET A 66 4.72 15.57 6.91
CA MET A 66 5.20 14.34 6.28
C MET A 66 6.01 14.63 5.00
N ARG A 67 5.53 15.54 4.15
CA ARG A 67 6.27 15.98 2.95
C ARG A 67 7.63 16.58 3.30
N ARG A 68 7.74 17.36 4.38
CA ARG A 68 9.03 17.90 4.85
C ARG A 68 9.97 16.80 5.33
N LYS A 69 9.45 15.78 6.03
CA LYS A 69 10.23 14.60 6.44
C LYS A 69 10.77 13.83 5.23
N ILE A 70 9.94 13.59 4.22
CA ILE A 70 10.38 12.96 2.96
C ILE A 70 11.49 13.77 2.31
N LYS A 71 11.32 15.10 2.17
CA LYS A 71 12.37 15.97 1.60
C LYS A 71 13.68 15.91 2.39
N SER A 72 13.60 15.88 3.72
CA SER A 72 14.79 15.74 4.57
C SER A 72 15.51 14.41 4.34
N LEU A 73 14.76 13.30 4.24
CA LEU A 73 15.33 11.99 3.87
C LEU A 73 15.93 12.00 2.47
N ILE A 74 15.33 12.71 1.50
CA ILE A 74 15.90 12.84 0.17
C ILE A 74 17.27 13.55 0.21
N ILE A 75 17.40 14.60 1.01
CA ILE A 75 18.67 15.32 1.16
C ILE A 75 19.73 14.43 1.82
N ARG A 76 19.35 13.59 2.79
CA ARG A 76 20.29 12.77 3.56
C ARG A 76 20.66 11.44 2.89
N GLU A 77 19.70 10.76 2.26
CA GLU A 77 19.81 9.39 1.77
C GLU A 77 19.78 9.30 0.23
N GLY A 78 19.53 10.40 -0.47
CA GLY A 78 19.30 10.42 -1.92
C GLY A 78 17.84 10.11 -2.30
N ILE A 79 17.60 9.73 -3.55
CA ILE A 79 16.25 9.48 -4.05
C ILE A 79 15.75 8.11 -3.57
N PRO A 80 14.50 7.99 -3.07
CA PRO A 80 13.94 6.69 -2.70
C PRO A 80 13.90 5.76 -3.93
N ALA A 81 14.29 4.51 -3.73
CA ALA A 81 14.37 3.53 -4.81
C ALA A 81 13.03 2.85 -5.09
N ILE A 82 12.23 2.61 -4.05
CA ILE A 82 10.98 1.87 -4.15
C ILE A 82 9.86 2.70 -3.52
N TRP A 83 8.80 2.93 -4.28
CA TRP A 83 7.51 3.38 -3.77
C TRP A 83 6.55 2.19 -3.72
N PHE A 84 5.80 2.07 -2.63
CA PHE A 84 4.87 0.98 -2.45
C PHE A 84 3.61 1.42 -1.70
N THR A 85 2.54 0.62 -1.81
CA THR A 85 1.33 0.80 -1.02
C THR A 85 0.95 -0.53 -0.40
N LEU A 86 0.69 -0.55 0.91
CA LEU A 86 0.14 -1.71 1.62
C LEU A 86 -1.30 -1.45 1.98
N ASN A 87 -2.19 -2.34 1.54
CA ASN A 87 -3.61 -2.29 1.85
C ASN A 87 -4.06 -3.70 2.31
N PRO A 88 -3.78 -4.08 3.57
CA PRO A 88 -4.20 -5.37 4.11
C PRO A 88 -5.72 -5.53 4.01
N ASN A 89 -6.17 -6.71 3.58
CA ASN A 89 -7.60 -7.01 3.48
C ASN A 89 -8.20 -7.26 4.86
N ASP A 90 -8.80 -6.25 5.48
CA ASP A 90 -9.40 -6.35 6.81
C ASP A 90 -10.84 -6.90 6.81
N ILE A 91 -11.36 -7.31 5.64
CA ILE A 91 -12.73 -7.82 5.49
C ILE A 91 -12.76 -9.35 5.55
N THR A 92 -11.92 -10.01 4.75
CA THR A 92 -11.96 -11.48 4.62
C THR A 92 -10.72 -12.18 5.15
N ASN A 93 -9.72 -11.46 5.65
CA ASN A 93 -8.50 -12.08 6.15
C ASN A 93 -8.79 -12.92 7.42
N PRO A 94 -8.41 -14.21 7.43
CA PRO A 94 -8.65 -15.10 8.58
C PRO A 94 -8.04 -14.62 9.89
N VAL A 95 -6.85 -14.00 9.87
CA VAL A 95 -6.20 -13.45 11.06
C VAL A 95 -7.06 -12.37 11.69
N LYS A 96 -7.58 -11.47 10.85
CA LYS A 96 -8.45 -10.38 11.29
C LYS A 96 -9.75 -10.93 11.86
N LEU A 97 -10.41 -11.86 11.15
CA LEU A 97 -11.65 -12.47 11.60
C LEU A 97 -11.48 -13.21 12.93
N ARG A 98 -10.39 -13.97 13.08
CA ARG A 98 -10.02 -14.64 14.33
C ARG A 98 -9.80 -13.63 15.46
N LEU A 99 -9.02 -12.58 15.21
CA LEU A 99 -8.81 -11.51 16.20
C LEU A 99 -10.13 -10.89 16.66
N THR A 100 -11.06 -10.62 15.74
CA THR A 100 -12.38 -10.08 16.10
C THR A 100 -13.23 -11.08 16.89
N ALA A 101 -13.21 -12.36 16.53
CA ALA A 101 -13.95 -13.39 17.24
C ALA A 101 -13.50 -13.48 18.72
N TYR A 102 -12.20 -13.59 18.96
CA TYR A 102 -11.62 -13.68 20.31
C TYR A 102 -11.74 -12.40 21.15
N ARG A 103 -11.97 -11.24 20.52
CA ARG A 103 -12.19 -9.98 21.25
C ARG A 103 -13.64 -9.81 21.71
N LEU A 104 -14.57 -10.46 21.03
CA LEU A 104 -16.01 -10.32 21.27
C LEU A 104 -16.62 -11.52 22.01
N ARG A 105 -15.88 -12.62 22.14
CA ARG A 105 -16.35 -13.91 22.66
C ARG A 105 -15.26 -14.60 23.47
N GLU A 106 -15.70 -15.50 24.34
CA GLU A 106 -14.81 -16.43 25.02
C GLU A 106 -14.14 -17.40 24.03
N PRO A 107 -12.95 -17.95 24.34
CA PRO A 107 -12.16 -18.74 23.39
C PRO A 107 -12.90 -19.92 22.73
N GLU A 108 -13.67 -20.67 23.51
CA GLU A 108 -14.42 -21.84 23.00
C GLU A 108 -15.53 -21.42 22.03
N GLU A 109 -16.27 -20.36 22.37
CA GLU A 109 -17.32 -19.80 21.52
C GLU A 109 -16.74 -19.17 20.26
N ALA A 110 -15.57 -18.52 20.36
CA ALA A 110 -14.87 -17.94 19.22
C ALA A 110 -14.49 -19.00 18.19
N GLU A 111 -13.92 -20.14 18.61
CA GLU A 111 -13.55 -21.24 17.70
C GLU A 111 -14.79 -21.91 17.08
N ALA A 112 -15.85 -22.14 17.86
CA ALA A 112 -17.12 -22.66 17.33
C ALA A 112 -17.74 -21.69 16.30
N PHE A 113 -17.65 -20.38 16.55
CA PHE A 113 -18.11 -19.35 15.64
C PHE A 113 -17.28 -19.31 14.35
N LEU A 114 -15.95 -19.42 14.43
CA LEU A 114 -15.05 -19.48 13.28
C LEU A 114 -15.27 -20.72 12.42
N THR A 115 -15.61 -21.84 13.04
CA THR A 115 -15.93 -23.10 12.34
C THR A 115 -17.28 -23.03 11.62
N SER A 116 -18.26 -22.34 12.21
CA SER A 116 -19.60 -22.13 11.62
C SER A 116 -19.70 -20.91 10.67
N LEU A 117 -18.55 -20.30 10.34
CA LEU A 117 -18.41 -19.08 9.54
C LEU A 117 -18.41 -19.39 8.03
N ASP A 118 -19.47 -20.05 7.60
CA ASP A 118 -19.76 -20.50 6.23
C ASP A 118 -20.27 -19.38 5.31
N ALA A 119 -20.97 -18.38 5.86
CA ALA A 119 -21.59 -17.32 5.07
C ALA A 119 -20.69 -16.09 4.87
N SER A 120 -20.46 -15.71 3.61
CA SER A 120 -19.83 -14.44 3.21
C SER A 120 -20.42 -13.23 3.96
N TYR A 121 -21.73 -13.23 4.19
CA TYR A 121 -22.41 -12.19 4.96
C TYR A 121 -22.01 -12.13 6.44
N LYS A 122 -21.85 -13.28 7.12
CA LYS A 122 -21.40 -13.34 8.52
C LYS A 122 -19.96 -12.81 8.65
N ARG A 123 -19.09 -13.09 7.67
CA ARG A 123 -17.70 -12.58 7.61
C ARG A 123 -17.66 -11.06 7.52
N VAL A 124 -18.41 -10.50 6.57
CA VAL A 124 -18.49 -9.05 6.41
C VAL A 124 -19.04 -8.42 7.69
N ARG A 125 -20.14 -8.94 8.26
CA ARG A 125 -20.74 -8.38 9.48
C ARG A 125 -19.80 -8.42 10.68
N LEU A 126 -19.04 -9.51 10.87
CA LEU A 126 -18.01 -9.57 11.90
C LEU A 126 -16.89 -8.56 11.61
N ALA A 127 -16.53 -8.38 10.34
CA ALA A 127 -15.45 -7.48 9.99
C ALA A 127 -15.79 -6.00 10.33
N ILE A 128 -17.04 -5.59 10.15
CA ILE A 128 -17.48 -4.22 10.50
C ILE A 128 -17.88 -4.05 11.97
N SER A 129 -18.04 -5.11 12.76
CA SER A 129 -18.53 -5.00 14.13
C SER A 129 -17.51 -4.49 15.15
N ASP A 130 -16.20 -4.62 14.88
CA ASP A 130 -15.14 -4.13 15.78
C ASP A 130 -14.03 -3.39 15.01
N PRO A 131 -14.14 -2.06 14.87
CA PRO A 131 -13.11 -1.23 14.23
C PRO A 131 -11.74 -1.31 14.91
N LEU A 132 -11.68 -1.60 16.23
CA LEU A 132 -10.43 -1.75 16.95
C LEU A 132 -9.65 -2.98 16.47
N SER A 133 -10.33 -4.09 16.17
CA SER A 133 -9.70 -5.25 15.52
C SER A 133 -9.06 -4.89 14.19
N SER A 134 -9.70 -4.07 13.35
CA SER A 134 -9.11 -3.62 12.08
C SER A 134 -7.84 -2.80 12.30
N ALA A 135 -7.84 -1.89 13.28
CA ALA A 135 -6.65 -1.10 13.63
C ALA A 135 -5.51 -1.95 14.18
N LEU A 136 -5.80 -2.92 15.05
CA LEU A 136 -4.82 -3.85 15.61
C LEU A 136 -4.23 -4.77 14.53
N PHE A 137 -5.09 -5.33 13.67
CA PHE A 137 -4.68 -6.12 12.52
C PHE A 137 -3.77 -5.33 11.60
N PHE A 138 -4.19 -4.11 11.20
CA PHE A 138 -3.36 -3.23 10.38
C PHE A 138 -2.00 -2.96 11.03
N HIS A 139 -1.97 -2.59 12.31
CA HIS A 139 -0.72 -2.35 13.02
C HIS A 139 0.19 -3.59 13.05
N ARG A 140 -0.36 -4.78 13.28
CA ARG A 140 0.37 -6.06 13.22
C ARG A 140 0.97 -6.29 11.84
N GLU A 141 0.17 -6.24 10.77
CA GLU A 141 0.64 -6.52 9.40
C GLU A 141 1.73 -5.55 8.98
N ILE A 142 1.54 -4.25 9.23
CA ILE A 142 2.54 -3.24 8.89
C ILE A 142 3.83 -3.43 9.69
N SER A 143 3.73 -3.73 10.99
CA SER A 143 4.91 -3.98 11.83
C SER A 143 5.67 -5.23 11.38
N MET A 144 4.96 -6.31 11.03
CA MET A 144 5.57 -7.53 10.50
C MET A 144 6.22 -7.29 9.13
N PHE A 145 5.59 -6.51 8.26
CA PHE A 145 6.18 -6.13 6.97
C PHE A 145 7.53 -5.44 7.16
N PHE A 146 7.62 -4.41 8.00
CA PHE A 146 8.89 -3.72 8.21
C PHE A 146 9.92 -4.59 8.94
N LYS A 147 9.48 -5.43 9.89
CA LYS A 147 10.37 -6.30 10.66
C LYS A 147 10.96 -7.44 9.85
N TYR A 148 10.15 -8.13 9.04
CA TYR A 148 10.55 -9.38 8.39
C TYR A 148 10.81 -9.25 6.88
N TYR A 149 10.14 -8.30 6.20
CA TYR A 149 10.30 -8.13 4.74
C TYR A 149 11.28 -7.00 4.41
N VAL A 150 11.16 -5.84 5.07
CA VAL A 150 12.02 -4.66 4.80
C VAL A 150 13.37 -4.75 5.51
N LYS A 151 13.40 -5.29 6.74
CA LYS A 151 14.63 -5.59 7.51
C LYS A 151 15.71 -4.51 7.39
N VAL A 152 15.41 -3.31 7.86
CA VAL A 152 16.31 -2.14 7.74
C VAL A 152 17.69 -2.46 8.32
N GLY A 153 18.74 -2.20 7.53
CA GLY A 153 20.14 -2.47 7.89
C GLY A 153 20.66 -3.84 7.41
N ASP A 154 19.75 -4.80 7.19
CA ASP A 154 20.05 -6.19 6.84
C ASP A 154 19.65 -6.51 5.38
N SER A 155 19.94 -7.75 4.96
CA SER A 155 19.41 -8.32 3.72
C SER A 155 17.91 -8.55 3.83
N SER A 156 17.15 -7.92 2.92
CA SER A 156 15.69 -7.91 2.86
C SER A 156 15.19 -8.41 1.50
N VAL A 157 13.88 -8.64 1.37
CA VAL A 157 13.26 -9.05 0.09
C VAL A 157 13.36 -7.98 -0.99
N PHE A 158 13.68 -6.74 -0.60
CA PHE A 158 13.88 -5.61 -1.49
C PHE A 158 15.37 -5.24 -1.64
N GLY A 159 16.29 -6.14 -1.28
CA GLY A 159 17.71 -5.82 -1.15
C GLY A 159 18.05 -5.14 0.17
N ARG A 160 19.20 -4.46 0.25
CA ARG A 160 19.67 -3.84 1.50
C ARG A 160 19.06 -2.46 1.69
N ILE A 161 18.08 -2.34 2.59
CA ILE A 161 17.38 -1.08 2.88
C ILE A 161 18.12 -0.28 3.96
N SER A 162 18.43 0.99 3.70
CA SER A 162 19.03 1.89 4.71
C SER A 162 17.98 2.61 5.55
N GLN A 163 16.88 3.04 4.93
CA GLN A 163 15.81 3.82 5.55
C GLN A 163 14.46 3.56 4.87
N TYR A 164 13.38 3.85 5.59
CA TYR A 164 12.04 3.87 5.03
C TYR A 164 11.24 5.07 5.55
N PHE A 165 10.18 5.40 4.83
CA PHE A 165 9.15 6.32 5.28
C PHE A 165 7.78 5.71 5.01
N GLY A 166 6.85 5.82 5.97
CA GLY A 166 5.48 5.34 5.83
C GLY A 166 4.46 6.41 6.24
N ALA A 167 3.46 6.64 5.41
CA ALA A 167 2.31 7.48 5.69
C ALA A 167 1.05 6.62 5.72
N VAL A 168 0.40 6.57 6.88
CA VAL A 168 -0.88 5.86 7.05
C VAL A 168 -2.02 6.82 6.69
N GLU A 169 -2.91 6.35 5.82
CA GLU A 169 -4.11 7.06 5.40
C GLU A 169 -5.33 6.14 5.48
N THR A 170 -6.52 6.72 5.64
CA THR A 170 -7.77 6.01 5.41
C THR A 170 -8.11 6.10 3.93
N ASN A 171 -8.56 4.99 3.35
CA ASN A 171 -9.16 5.04 2.03
C ASN A 171 -10.57 5.66 2.11
N GLU A 172 -11.20 5.92 0.97
CA GLU A 172 -12.55 6.51 0.89
C GLU A 172 -13.64 5.66 1.56
N ARG A 173 -13.32 4.44 1.99
CA ARG A 173 -14.21 3.49 2.67
C ARG A 173 -13.86 3.32 4.16
N GLY A 174 -12.93 4.10 4.68
CA GLY A 174 -12.52 4.09 6.08
C GLY A 174 -11.49 3.02 6.47
N ALA A 175 -11.05 2.16 5.55
CA ALA A 175 -10.01 1.17 5.85
C ALA A 175 -8.61 1.79 5.75
N LEU A 176 -7.70 1.32 6.61
CA LEU A 176 -6.34 1.84 6.71
C LEU A 176 -5.46 1.25 5.61
N HIS A 177 -4.66 2.11 4.98
CA HIS A 177 -3.60 1.72 4.06
C HIS A 177 -2.35 2.56 4.32
N LEU A 178 -1.20 2.06 3.89
CA LEU A 178 0.08 2.73 4.04
C LEU A 178 0.67 3.05 2.66
N HIS A 179 1.05 4.30 2.45
CA HIS A 179 1.95 4.69 1.37
C HIS A 179 3.38 4.73 1.89
N GLY A 180 4.29 4.04 1.21
CA GLY A 180 5.65 3.83 1.67
C GLY A 180 6.71 4.20 0.64
N LEU A 181 7.88 4.56 1.15
CA LEU A 181 9.10 4.79 0.40
C LEU A 181 10.24 4.01 1.06
N LEU A 182 11.07 3.33 0.26
CA LEU A 182 12.29 2.64 0.72
C LEU A 182 13.52 3.24 0.06
N TRP A 183 14.59 3.39 0.84
CA TRP A 183 15.92 3.79 0.38
C TRP A 183 16.87 2.60 0.43
N LEU A 184 17.55 2.36 -0.68
CA LEU A 184 18.60 1.34 -0.77
C LEU A 184 19.91 1.88 -0.18
N HIS A 185 20.64 1.01 0.50
CA HIS A 185 21.95 1.34 1.04
C HIS A 185 22.93 1.72 -0.07
N GLY A 186 23.59 2.88 0.06
CA GLY A 186 24.57 3.37 -0.91
C GLY A 186 23.98 3.99 -2.18
N ASN A 187 22.66 4.19 -2.24
CA ASN A 187 21.95 4.62 -3.45
C ASN A 187 21.89 6.15 -3.65
N MET A 188 22.94 6.87 -3.26
CA MET A 188 23.00 8.33 -3.40
C MET A 188 23.07 8.80 -4.87
N TYR A 189 23.46 7.90 -5.78
CA TYR A 189 23.64 8.17 -7.21
C TYR A 189 22.54 7.54 -8.09
N LEU A 190 21.31 7.40 -7.58
CA LEU A 190 20.19 6.91 -8.41
C LEU A 190 19.76 7.93 -9.48
N ASN A 191 19.99 9.22 -9.26
CA ASN A 191 19.52 10.29 -10.15
C ASN A 191 20.03 10.15 -11.61
N PRO A 192 21.33 9.83 -11.86
CA PRO A 192 21.81 9.54 -13.20
C PRO A 192 21.55 8.11 -13.70
N LEU A 193 20.82 7.24 -12.98
CA LEU A 193 20.70 5.82 -13.35
C LEU A 193 20.35 5.59 -14.82
N LEU A 194 19.42 6.37 -15.39
CA LEU A 194 19.06 6.24 -16.80
C LEU A 194 20.21 6.60 -17.74
N LYS A 195 20.97 7.64 -17.41
CA LYS A 195 22.15 8.06 -18.17
C LYS A 195 23.29 7.05 -18.05
N ASP A 196 23.54 6.54 -16.85
CA ASP A 196 24.60 5.56 -16.57
C ASP A 196 24.28 4.19 -17.16
N VAL A 197 22.99 3.85 -17.20
CA VAL A 197 22.51 2.73 -18.00
C VAL A 197 22.83 3.04 -19.46
N GLU A 198 22.42 4.14 -20.07
CA GLU A 198 22.62 4.37 -21.51
C GLU A 198 24.08 4.50 -21.98
N ASP A 199 25.04 4.77 -21.10
CA ASP A 199 26.47 4.88 -21.43
C ASP A 199 27.06 3.58 -22.04
N GLU A 200 27.91 3.71 -23.06
CA GLU A 200 28.51 2.59 -23.81
C GLU A 200 29.49 1.78 -22.95
N GLY A 201 30.13 2.41 -21.95
CA GLY A 201 30.96 1.74 -20.93
C GLY A 201 30.15 1.15 -19.77
N GLY A 202 28.83 1.36 -19.73
CA GLY A 202 27.95 1.04 -18.60
C GLY A 202 27.47 -0.42 -18.52
N GLY A 203 27.90 -1.30 -19.43
CA GLY A 203 27.39 -2.68 -19.52
C GLY A 203 27.37 -3.43 -18.17
N SER A 204 28.48 -3.39 -17.43
CA SER A 204 28.55 -4.04 -16.10
C SER A 204 27.58 -3.44 -15.08
N TYR A 205 27.27 -2.15 -15.17
CA TYR A 205 26.30 -1.50 -14.29
C TYR A 205 24.87 -1.91 -14.67
N ARG A 206 24.55 -1.95 -15.97
CA ARG A 206 23.26 -2.46 -16.47
C ARG A 206 22.99 -3.87 -15.95
N ASP A 207 23.97 -4.75 -16.05
CA ASP A 207 23.84 -6.14 -15.62
C ASP A 207 23.57 -6.25 -14.12
N ARG A 208 24.25 -5.43 -13.29
CA ARG A 208 23.98 -5.38 -11.84
C ARG A 208 22.57 -4.88 -11.52
N VAL A 209 22.06 -3.90 -12.26
CA VAL A 209 20.68 -3.40 -12.08
C VAL A 209 19.68 -4.47 -12.50
N ILE A 210 19.91 -5.17 -13.61
CA ILE A 210 19.07 -6.28 -14.08
C ILE A 210 19.04 -7.41 -13.03
N GLN A 211 20.21 -7.83 -12.55
CA GLN A 211 20.32 -8.86 -11.50
C GLN A 211 19.59 -8.46 -10.22
N TYR A 212 19.71 -7.20 -9.80
CA TYR A 212 18.97 -6.70 -8.64
C TYR A 212 17.46 -6.76 -8.87
N VAL A 213 16.98 -6.27 -10.02
CA VAL A 213 15.55 -6.28 -10.35
C VAL A 213 14.99 -7.69 -10.37
N ASP A 214 15.69 -8.63 -11.03
CA ASP A 214 15.28 -10.03 -11.12
C ASP A 214 15.31 -10.75 -9.75
N SER A 215 16.17 -10.30 -8.83
CA SER A 215 16.20 -10.82 -7.46
C SER A 215 15.03 -10.37 -6.58
N VAL A 216 14.39 -9.26 -6.95
CA VAL A 216 13.33 -8.64 -6.14
C VAL A 216 11.95 -8.85 -6.75
N PHE A 217 11.82 -8.69 -8.06
CA PHE A 217 10.55 -8.64 -8.76
C PHE A 217 10.39 -9.82 -9.72
N THR A 218 9.27 -10.50 -9.60
CA THR A 218 8.91 -11.64 -10.44
C THR A 218 7.62 -11.32 -11.17
N GLU A 219 7.58 -11.58 -12.47
CA GLU A 219 6.36 -11.50 -13.30
C GLU A 219 6.08 -12.84 -14.00
N ASP A 220 6.68 -13.90 -13.46
CA ASP A 220 6.55 -15.27 -13.93
C ASP A 220 5.58 -16.07 -13.05
N LEU A 221 4.94 -17.08 -13.65
CA LEU A 221 4.12 -18.09 -12.99
C LEU A 221 4.31 -19.44 -13.70
N ASP A 222 4.55 -20.51 -12.94
CA ASP A 222 4.43 -21.87 -13.43
C ASP A 222 2.95 -22.28 -13.31
N GLN A 223 2.26 -22.23 -14.45
CA GLN A 223 0.82 -22.43 -14.51
C GLN A 223 0.43 -23.90 -14.26
N GLU A 224 1.24 -24.86 -14.70
CA GLU A 224 0.97 -26.29 -14.51
C GLU A 224 1.13 -26.67 -13.02
N ALA A 225 2.24 -26.25 -12.40
CA ALA A 225 2.46 -26.47 -10.97
C ALA A 225 1.39 -25.77 -10.12
N PHE A 226 0.97 -24.55 -10.50
CA PHE A 226 -0.12 -23.85 -9.83
C PHE A 226 -1.43 -24.65 -9.87
N TYR A 227 -1.83 -25.15 -11.05
CA TYR A 227 -3.07 -25.93 -11.17
C TYR A 227 -3.03 -27.27 -10.45
N ALA A 228 -1.87 -27.94 -10.42
CA ALA A 228 -1.69 -29.17 -9.66
C ALA A 228 -1.99 -28.96 -8.17
N VAL A 229 -1.40 -27.93 -7.56
CA VAL A 229 -1.64 -27.60 -6.15
C VAL A 229 -3.06 -27.10 -5.91
N GLN A 230 -3.62 -26.30 -6.82
CA GLN A 230 -4.98 -25.79 -6.72
C GLN A 230 -6.04 -26.90 -6.76
N ALA A 231 -5.77 -28.01 -7.45
CA ALA A 231 -6.66 -29.17 -7.49
C ALA A 231 -6.72 -29.90 -6.14
N GLU A 232 -5.64 -29.85 -5.35
CA GLU A 232 -5.53 -30.55 -4.07
C GLU A 232 -5.97 -29.70 -2.88
N ARG A 233 -5.73 -28.38 -2.93
CA ARG A 233 -6.03 -27.49 -1.80
C ARG A 233 -6.45 -26.08 -2.18
N THR A 234 -7.08 -25.41 -1.23
CA THR A 234 -7.51 -24.01 -1.34
C THR A 234 -6.51 -23.09 -0.63
N VAL A 235 -6.58 -21.79 -0.90
CA VAL A 235 -5.79 -20.76 -0.20
C VAL A 235 -6.06 -20.70 1.32
N THR A 236 -7.19 -21.27 1.77
CA THR A 236 -7.57 -21.35 3.18
C THR A 236 -7.24 -22.69 3.83
N SER A 237 -6.61 -23.61 3.09
CA SER A 237 -6.19 -24.90 3.65
C SER A 237 -5.11 -24.71 4.71
N ASP A 238 -5.15 -25.54 5.75
CA ASP A 238 -4.18 -25.46 6.86
C ASP A 238 -2.80 -25.96 6.43
N VAL A 239 -1.81 -25.10 6.54
CA VAL A 239 -0.39 -25.37 6.24
C VAL A 239 0.49 -25.37 7.49
N SER A 240 -0.12 -25.36 8.68
CA SER A 240 0.60 -25.23 9.95
C SER A 240 1.64 -26.33 10.19
N LEU A 241 1.37 -27.56 9.75
CA LEU A 241 2.32 -28.67 9.87
C LEU A 241 3.58 -28.43 9.03
N MET A 242 3.40 -27.97 7.79
CA MET A 242 4.52 -27.62 6.90
C MET A 242 5.33 -26.45 7.47
N LEU A 243 4.67 -25.41 7.98
CA LEU A 243 5.34 -24.23 8.55
C LEU A 243 6.14 -24.53 9.83
N ARG A 244 5.77 -25.57 10.59
CA ARG A 244 6.50 -25.98 11.80
C ARG A 244 7.81 -26.70 11.49
N ASN A 245 7.92 -27.33 10.31
CA ASN A 245 9.13 -28.01 9.87
C ASN A 245 9.90 -27.14 8.87
N ARG A 246 11.01 -26.55 9.33
CA ARG A 246 11.81 -25.62 8.52
C ARG A 246 12.37 -26.26 7.26
N GLU A 247 12.82 -27.51 7.33
CA GLU A 247 13.39 -28.22 6.18
C GLU A 247 12.32 -28.54 5.14
N GLN A 248 11.17 -29.03 5.61
CA GLN A 248 10.01 -29.29 4.74
C GLN A 248 9.53 -28.00 4.07
N PHE A 249 9.36 -26.92 4.83
CA PHE A 249 8.98 -25.63 4.27
C PHE A 249 10.01 -25.10 3.28
N SER A 250 11.30 -25.20 3.59
CA SER A 250 12.37 -24.76 2.67
C SER A 250 12.34 -25.54 1.36
N THR A 251 11.97 -26.82 1.40
CA THR A 251 11.87 -27.68 0.20
C THR A 251 10.63 -27.33 -0.63
N ALA A 252 9.50 -27.03 0.04
CA ALA A 252 8.23 -26.69 -0.61
C ALA A 252 8.08 -25.20 -0.94
N PHE A 253 9.04 -24.35 -0.55
CA PHE A 253 8.92 -22.89 -0.62
C PHE A 253 8.62 -22.39 -2.03
N GLU A 254 9.32 -22.94 -3.03
CA GLU A 254 9.16 -22.60 -4.44
C GLU A 254 7.73 -22.84 -4.93
N GLU A 255 7.20 -24.04 -4.63
CA GLU A 255 5.84 -24.44 -4.98
C GLU A 255 4.80 -23.61 -4.23
N GLU A 256 5.00 -23.34 -2.94
CA GLU A 256 4.11 -22.50 -2.13
C GLU A 256 4.08 -21.05 -2.63
N ALA A 257 5.24 -20.48 -2.97
CA ALA A 257 5.34 -19.14 -3.52
C ALA A 257 4.63 -19.04 -4.88
N ASN A 258 4.82 -20.03 -5.76
CA ASN A 258 4.12 -20.11 -7.04
C ASN A 258 2.61 -20.26 -6.86
N PHE A 259 2.17 -21.10 -5.92
CA PHE A 259 0.75 -21.25 -5.57
C PHE A 259 0.14 -19.94 -5.07
N CYS A 260 0.81 -19.26 -4.12
CA CYS A 260 0.40 -17.95 -3.63
C CYS A 260 0.30 -16.92 -4.76
N ALA A 261 1.28 -16.89 -5.68
CA ALA A 261 1.27 -16.02 -6.84
C ALA A 261 0.09 -16.32 -7.78
N GLY A 262 -0.16 -17.59 -8.09
CA GLY A 262 -1.26 -18.03 -8.94
C GLY A 262 -2.64 -17.62 -8.38
N VAL A 263 -2.84 -17.74 -7.06
CA VAL A 263 -4.10 -17.36 -6.42
C VAL A 263 -4.27 -15.84 -6.34
N THR A 264 -3.19 -15.08 -6.09
CA THR A 264 -3.31 -13.66 -5.70
C THR A 264 -2.93 -12.66 -6.79
N GLN A 265 -2.11 -13.06 -7.77
CA GLN A 265 -1.50 -12.16 -8.75
C GLN A 265 -2.06 -12.32 -10.16
N VAL A 266 -2.76 -13.40 -10.45
CA VAL A 266 -3.43 -13.58 -11.75
C VAL A 266 -4.57 -12.58 -11.87
N HIS A 267 -4.42 -11.65 -12.80
CA HIS A 267 -5.40 -10.63 -13.12
C HIS A 267 -6.63 -11.27 -13.77
N THR A 268 -7.79 -11.04 -13.15
CA THR A 268 -9.09 -11.35 -13.73
C THR A 268 -9.81 -10.04 -14.02
N HIS A 269 -10.41 -9.92 -15.22
CA HIS A 269 -11.12 -8.70 -15.56
C HIS A 269 -12.35 -8.54 -14.66
N SER A 270 -12.34 -7.47 -13.87
CA SER A 270 -13.45 -7.07 -13.01
C SER A 270 -13.98 -5.69 -13.41
N PRO A 271 -15.18 -5.28 -12.96
CA PRO A 271 -15.72 -3.94 -13.19
C PRO A 271 -14.73 -2.81 -12.84
N THR A 272 -13.85 -3.03 -11.86
CA THR A 272 -12.81 -2.07 -11.46
C THR A 272 -11.79 -1.80 -12.58
N CYS A 273 -11.39 -2.82 -13.32
CA CYS A 273 -10.40 -2.66 -14.39
C CYS A 273 -11.00 -2.03 -15.66
N VAL A 274 -12.30 -2.22 -15.91
CA VAL A 274 -13.01 -1.65 -17.08
C VAL A 274 -13.72 -0.32 -16.79
N LYS A 275 -13.70 0.15 -15.54
CA LYS A 275 -14.42 1.36 -15.08
C LYS A 275 -14.25 2.58 -16.00
N TYR A 276 -13.06 2.78 -16.57
CA TYR A 276 -12.73 3.94 -17.39
C TYR A 276 -12.70 3.66 -18.90
N SER A 277 -12.98 2.44 -19.35
CA SER A 277 -12.88 2.06 -20.77
C SER A 277 -14.18 2.26 -21.54
N PHE A 278 -15.31 2.38 -20.85
CA PHE A 278 -16.61 2.65 -21.48
C PHE A 278 -16.82 4.11 -21.89
N SER A 279 -16.07 5.05 -21.31
CA SER A 279 -16.14 6.48 -21.65
C SER A 279 -15.21 6.91 -22.79
N ARG A 280 -14.43 5.98 -23.38
CA ARG A 280 -13.46 6.28 -24.44
C ARG A 280 -13.98 5.91 -25.83
N PRO A 281 -13.65 6.69 -26.88
CA PRO A 281 -13.99 6.37 -28.27
C PRO A 281 -13.42 5.00 -28.68
N GLU A 282 -14.19 4.22 -29.44
CA GLU A 282 -13.90 2.82 -29.80
C GLU A 282 -12.51 2.59 -30.39
N ARG A 283 -11.96 3.55 -31.15
CA ARG A 283 -10.64 3.45 -31.79
C ARG A 283 -9.44 3.41 -30.83
N THR A 284 -9.62 3.70 -29.53
CA THR A 284 -8.53 3.73 -28.53
C THR A 284 -8.79 2.83 -27.30
N ARG A 285 -9.70 1.87 -27.45
CA ARG A 285 -10.30 1.13 -26.34
C ARG A 285 -9.35 0.06 -25.78
N ASN A 286 -8.38 0.49 -24.99
CA ASN A 286 -7.75 -0.40 -24.00
C ASN A 286 -8.81 -0.72 -22.94
N LEU A 287 -9.43 -1.89 -23.05
CA LEU A 287 -10.55 -2.29 -22.19
C LEU A 287 -10.14 -2.37 -20.72
N CYS A 288 -8.89 -2.77 -20.44
CA CYS A 288 -8.33 -2.86 -19.11
C CYS A 288 -7.50 -1.63 -18.75
N ARG A 289 -7.85 -0.96 -17.64
CA ARG A 289 -7.07 0.14 -17.01
C ARG A 289 -5.62 -0.25 -16.76
N PHE A 290 -5.36 -1.51 -16.42
CA PHE A 290 -4.02 -2.03 -16.11
C PHE A 290 -3.26 -2.50 -17.35
N LYS A 291 -3.87 -2.42 -18.55
CA LYS A 291 -3.30 -2.85 -19.83
C LYS A 291 -3.02 -4.36 -19.95
N ALA A 292 -3.74 -5.19 -19.19
CA ALA A 292 -3.77 -6.63 -19.42
C ALA A 292 -4.63 -6.98 -20.66
N PRO A 293 -4.30 -8.02 -21.44
CA PRO A 293 -3.11 -8.88 -21.28
C PRO A 293 -1.84 -8.12 -21.61
N TRP A 294 -0.78 -8.40 -20.86
CA TRP A 294 0.49 -7.76 -21.07
C TRP A 294 1.39 -8.52 -22.04
N ARG A 295 2.32 -7.80 -22.68
CA ARG A 295 3.34 -8.40 -23.55
C ARG A 295 4.27 -9.33 -22.76
N LEU A 296 4.58 -10.47 -23.34
CA LEU A 296 5.59 -11.41 -22.84
C LEU A 296 7.01 -10.90 -23.13
N VAL A 297 7.92 -11.17 -22.21
CA VAL A 297 9.31 -10.72 -22.26
C VAL A 297 10.20 -11.90 -21.88
N GLU A 298 11.07 -12.34 -22.78
CA GLU A 298 11.90 -13.53 -22.58
C GLU A 298 12.97 -13.34 -21.49
N LYS A 299 13.56 -12.14 -21.44
CA LYS A 299 14.60 -11.76 -20.48
C LYS A 299 14.48 -10.30 -20.07
N THR A 300 14.84 -10.01 -18.83
CA THR A 300 14.91 -8.63 -18.32
C THR A 300 16.00 -7.86 -19.06
N ALA A 301 15.67 -6.69 -19.57
CA ALA A 301 16.59 -5.86 -20.35
C ALA A 301 16.13 -4.39 -20.41
N PHE A 302 17.08 -3.49 -20.65
CA PHE A 302 16.77 -2.10 -20.99
C PHE A 302 16.52 -1.97 -22.49
N LYS A 303 15.46 -1.24 -22.85
CA LYS A 303 15.16 -0.80 -24.21
C LYS A 303 15.84 0.53 -24.53
N GLU A 304 15.77 0.89 -25.80
CA GLU A 304 16.08 2.25 -26.27
C GLU A 304 15.32 3.31 -25.45
N GLY A 305 16.02 4.34 -24.99
CA GLY A 305 15.47 5.36 -24.08
C GLY A 305 15.44 4.97 -22.59
N GLY A 306 16.20 3.94 -22.19
CA GLY A 306 16.42 3.59 -20.78
C GLY A 306 15.23 2.91 -20.09
N VAL A 307 14.23 2.47 -20.85
CA VAL A 307 13.04 1.80 -20.29
C VAL A 307 13.36 0.36 -19.94
N LEU A 308 13.26 -0.01 -18.66
CA LEU A 308 13.44 -1.37 -18.19
C LEU A 308 12.21 -2.23 -18.49
N GLU A 309 12.42 -3.35 -19.17
CA GLU A 309 11.46 -4.44 -19.27
C GLU A 309 11.89 -5.60 -18.38
N ILE A 310 10.96 -6.12 -17.59
CA ILE A 310 11.17 -7.28 -16.74
C ILE A 310 10.71 -8.52 -17.50
N ARG A 311 11.45 -9.62 -17.37
CA ARG A 311 11.05 -10.94 -17.85
C ARG A 311 9.64 -11.28 -17.39
N ARG A 312 8.83 -11.78 -18.32
CA ARG A 312 7.43 -12.16 -18.11
C ARG A 312 7.07 -13.34 -19.00
N ASN A 313 6.81 -14.48 -18.39
CA ASN A 313 6.32 -15.69 -19.05
C ASN A 313 4.77 -15.79 -19.09
N HIS A 314 4.06 -14.99 -18.28
CA HIS A 314 2.61 -15.07 -18.16
C HIS A 314 1.92 -13.70 -18.36
N ASN A 315 1.07 -13.59 -19.37
CA ASN A 315 0.48 -12.32 -19.82
C ASN A 315 -0.62 -11.76 -18.91
N MET A 316 -1.07 -12.51 -17.91
CA MET A 316 -2.09 -12.08 -16.94
C MET A 316 -1.57 -12.00 -15.50
N VAL A 317 -0.28 -12.23 -15.24
CA VAL A 317 0.26 -12.18 -13.86
C VAL A 317 0.76 -10.78 -13.54
N ASN A 318 0.28 -10.23 -12.43
CA ASN A 318 0.84 -9.02 -11.85
C ASN A 318 2.24 -9.30 -11.29
N ARG A 319 3.07 -8.27 -11.23
CA ARG A 319 4.36 -8.34 -10.56
C ARG A 319 4.19 -8.67 -9.08
N TRP A 320 5.03 -9.58 -8.59
CA TRP A 320 5.08 -9.99 -7.21
C TRP A 320 6.51 -10.10 -6.71
N ASN A 321 6.67 -10.19 -5.38
CA ASN A 321 7.96 -10.36 -4.73
C ASN A 321 7.98 -11.73 -4.08
N LYS A 322 9.02 -12.51 -4.39
CA LYS A 322 9.23 -13.81 -3.77
C LYS A 322 9.96 -13.62 -2.45
N ALA A 323 9.22 -13.71 -1.34
CA ALA A 323 9.75 -13.41 -0.02
C ALA A 323 10.40 -14.65 0.61
N PHE A 324 11.73 -14.71 0.59
CA PHE A 324 12.58 -15.79 1.08
C PHE A 324 12.75 -15.86 2.61
#